data_AF-A0A3N9XQD8-F1
#
_entry.id   AF-A0A3N9XQD8-F1
#
_cell.length_a   1.000
_cell.length_b   1.000
_cell.length_c   1.000
_cell.angle_alpha   90.00
_cell.angle_beta   90.00
_cell.angle_gamma   90.00
#
_symmetry.space_group_name_H-M   'P 1'
#
loop_
_entity.id
_entity.type
_entity.pdbx_description
1 polymer ?
#
loop_
_entity_poly.entity_id
_entity_poly.type
_entity_poly.pdbx_seq_one_letter_code
_entity_poly.pdbx_strand_id
1 'polypeptide(L)' 'MATKTGAELIEFGEISAEDQQGMLERAARSLLNLSATEFRQRWEAGLYRENEDPQVTQVAMLLP' A
#
# COMPACT_ATOMS: atom_id res chain seq x y z
N MET A 1 -20.98 12.13 37.55
CA MET A 1 -19.57 11.69 37.52
C MET A 1 -19.40 10.91 36.22
N ALA A 2 -19.14 11.58 35.10
CA ALA A 2 -17.81 11.79 34.51
C ALA A 2 -17.19 10.44 34.05
N THR A 3 -16.90 10.18 32.77
CA THR A 3 -16.30 11.04 31.74
C THR A 3 -16.79 10.68 30.33
N LYS A 4 -17.40 11.65 29.64
CA LYS A 4 -17.60 11.65 28.19
C LYS A 4 -16.30 12.17 27.56
N THR A 5 -15.34 11.28 27.37
CA THR A 5 -14.13 11.53 26.56
C THR A 5 -14.54 11.14 25.13
N GLY A 6 -14.74 12.07 24.20
CA GLY A 6 -13.73 13.01 23.77
C GLY A 6 -12.92 12.34 22.66
N ALA A 7 -13.58 12.07 21.53
CA ALA A 7 -12.94 11.63 20.30
C ALA A 7 -13.95 11.82 19.16
N GLU A 8 -14.10 13.07 18.72
CA GLU A 8 -14.48 13.34 17.33
C GLU A 8 -13.32 12.82 16.46
N LEU A 9 -13.25 11.50 16.29
CA LEU A 9 -12.33 10.88 15.34
C LEU A 9 -13.03 10.97 14.00
N ILE A 10 -12.57 11.95 13.24
CA ILE A 10 -12.86 12.16 11.84
C ILE A 10 -13.01 10.79 11.17
N GLU A 11 -14.16 10.55 10.55
CA GLU A 11 -14.45 9.38 9.71
C GLU A 11 -13.59 9.41 8.43
N PHE A 12 -12.27 9.55 8.55
CA PHE A 12 -11.35 8.99 7.58
C PHE A 12 -11.44 7.50 7.82
N GLY A 13 -12.29 6.81 7.04
CA GLY A 13 -12.40 5.35 7.07
C GLY A 13 -10.99 4.79 7.12
N GLU A 14 -10.64 4.22 8.27
CA GLU A 14 -9.38 3.52 8.48
C GLU A 14 -9.34 2.49 7.35
N ILE A 15 -8.53 2.76 6.31
CA ILE A 15 -8.16 1.72 5.37
C ILE A 15 -7.41 0.74 6.26
N SER A 16 -8.12 -0.28 6.74
CA SER A 16 -7.54 -1.32 7.57
C SER A 16 -6.28 -1.80 6.87
N ALA A 17 -5.24 -2.17 7.63
CA ALA A 17 -4.01 -2.70 7.05
C ALA A 17 -4.27 -3.87 6.07
N GLU A 18 -5.35 -4.62 6.30
CA GLU A 18 -5.87 -5.66 5.39
C GLU A 18 -6.35 -5.11 4.04
N ASP A 19 -6.99 -3.94 4.03
CA ASP A 19 -7.48 -3.27 2.83
C ASP A 19 -6.31 -2.68 2.02
N GLN A 20 -5.33 -2.08 2.69
CA GLN A 20 -4.11 -1.57 2.06
C GLN A 20 -3.27 -2.69 1.42
N GLN A 21 -3.11 -3.83 2.10
CA GLN A 21 -2.42 -4.99 1.54
C GLN A 21 -3.18 -5.56 0.34
N GLY A 22 -4.51 -5.59 0.40
CA GLY A 22 -5.36 -5.99 -0.73
C GLY A 22 -5.23 -5.03 -1.93
N MET A 23 -5.10 -3.73 -1.70
CA MET A 23 -4.85 -2.73 -2.74
C MET A 23 -3.48 -2.93 -3.39
N LEU A 24 -2.43 -3.14 -2.59
CA LEU A 24 -1.08 -3.43 -3.09
C LEU A 24 -1.06 -4.72 -3.93
N GLU A 25 -1.70 -5.79 -3.47
CA GLU A 25 -1.75 -7.05 -4.20
C GLU A 25 -2.50 -6.93 -5.53
N ARG A 26 -3.64 -6.24 -5.55
CA ARG A 26 -4.38 -5.97 -6.79
C ARG A 26 -3.58 -5.11 -7.75
N ALA A 27 -2.91 -4.07 -7.27
CA ALA A 27 -2.09 -3.18 -8.11
C ALA A 27 -0.88 -3.93 -8.68
N ALA A 28 -0.12 -4.65 -7.85
CA ALA A 28 1.02 -5.46 -8.30
C ALA A 28 0.60 -6.52 -9.33
N ARG A 29 -0.56 -7.17 -9.12
CA ARG A 29 -1.08 -8.18 -10.04
C ARG A 29 -1.57 -7.56 -11.35
N SER A 30 -2.29 -6.44 -11.29
CA SER A 30 -2.90 -5.83 -12.47
C SER A 30 -1.90 -5.10 -13.35
N LEU A 31 -0.89 -4.46 -12.74
CA LEU A 31 0.06 -3.60 -13.44
C LEU A 31 1.34 -4.33 -13.83
N LEU A 32 1.87 -5.14 -12.90
CA LEU A 32 3.18 -5.77 -13.06
C LEU A 32 3.08 -7.28 -13.27
N ASN A 33 1.87 -7.84 -13.17
CA ASN A 33 1.61 -9.29 -13.22
C ASN A 33 2.40 -10.07 -12.14
N LEU A 34 2.64 -9.44 -10.99
CA LEU A 34 3.38 -9.98 -9.85
C LEU A 34 2.49 -10.04 -8.61
N SER A 35 2.88 -10.80 -7.59
CA SER A 35 2.28 -10.69 -6.27
C SER A 35 2.84 -9.48 -5.51
N ALA A 36 2.12 -8.98 -4.50
CA ALA A 36 2.62 -7.93 -3.62
C ALA A 36 3.97 -8.32 -2.99
N THR A 37 4.11 -9.58 -2.55
CA THR A 37 5.34 -10.11 -1.97
C THR A 37 6.51 -10.09 -2.95
N GLU A 38 6.30 -10.55 -4.18
CA GLU A 38 7.32 -10.52 -5.24
C GLU A 38 7.74 -9.09 -5.57
N PHE A 39 6.77 -8.18 -5.72
CA PHE A 39 7.04 -6.78 -5.97
C PHE A 39 7.90 -6.17 -4.86
N ARG A 40 7.52 -6.40 -3.60
CA ARG A 40 8.25 -5.91 -2.43
C ARG A 40 9.68 -6.44 -2.39
N GLN A 41 9.89 -7.74 -2.58
CA GLN A 41 11.24 -8.31 -2.61
C GLN A 41 12.11 -7.67 -3.69
N ARG A 42 11.55 -7.44 -4.88
CA ARG A 42 12.27 -6.81 -5.99
C ARG A 42 12.54 -5.33 -5.76
N TRP A 43 11.59 -4.63 -5.14
CA TRP A 43 11.73 -3.24 -4.72
C TRP A 43 12.83 -3.08 -3.67
N GLU A 44 12.82 -3.89 -2.61
CA GLU A 44 13.86 -3.89 -1.57
C GLU A 44 15.23 -4.30 -2.10
N ALA A 45 15.28 -5.18 -3.11
CA ALA A 45 16.49 -5.53 -3.85
C ALA A 45 17.00 -4.41 -4.78
N GLY A 46 16.22 -3.35 -4.98
CA GLY A 46 16.58 -2.23 -5.84
C GLY A 46 16.47 -2.52 -7.34
N LEU A 47 15.79 -3.59 -7.75
CA LEU A 47 15.65 -4.01 -9.17
C LEU A 47 14.89 -2.98 -10.04
N TYR A 48 14.19 -2.04 -9.41
CA TYR A 48 13.43 -1.00 -10.10
C TYR A 48 14.04 0.40 -9.99
N ARG A 49 15.23 0.58 -9.40
CA ARG A 49 15.85 1.91 -9.22
C ARG A 49 16.17 2.62 -10.53
N GLU A 50 16.51 1.86 -11.56
CA GLU A 50 16.86 2.36 -12.89
C GLU A 50 15.68 2.26 -13.86
N ASN A 51 14.53 1.78 -13.38
CA ASN A 51 13.35 1.53 -14.20
C ASN A 51 12.38 2.70 -14.06
N GLU A 52 12.24 3.50 -15.12
CA GLU A 52 11.30 4.63 -15.19
C GLU A 52 9.84 4.17 -15.44
N ASP A 53 9.54 2.90 -15.21
CA ASP A 53 8.19 2.39 -15.43
C ASP A 53 7.20 3.07 -14.46
N PRO A 54 6.21 3.80 -15.00
CA PRO A 54 5.26 4.54 -14.18
C PRO A 54 4.38 3.62 -13.34
N GLN A 55 4.22 2.36 -13.76
CA GLN A 55 3.41 1.37 -13.06
C GLN A 55 4.13 0.86 -11.82
N VAL A 56 5.45 0.63 -11.89
CA VAL A 56 6.29 0.37 -10.71
C VAL A 56 6.13 1.51 -9.70
N THR A 57 6.18 2.76 -10.15
CA THR A 57 6.05 3.91 -9.26
C THR A 57 4.66 3.95 -8.60
N GLN A 58 3.58 3.65 -9.35
CA GLN A 58 2.22 3.55 -8.79
C GLN A 58 2.08 2.45 -7.74
N VAL A 59 2.67 1.27 -7.97
CA VAL A 59 2.64 0.18 -6.99
C VAL A 59 3.51 0.50 -5.78
N ALA A 60 4.65 1.18 -5.98
CA ALA A 60 5.54 1.59 -4.90
C ALA A 60 4.90 2.60 -3.92
N MET A 61 4.00 3.45 -4.40
CA MET A 61 3.23 4.37 -3.54
C MET A 61 2.29 3.66 -2.55
N LEU A 62 1.99 2.38 -2.79
CA LEU A 62 1.13 1.56 -1.93
C LEU A 62 1.91 0.74 -0.89
N LEU A 63 3.25 0.77 -0.95
CA LEU A 63 4.09 0.14 0.06
C LEU A 63 3.96 0.92 1.40
N PRO A 64 3.75 0.21 2.53
CA PRO A 64 3.66 0.82 3.86
C PRO A 64 5.01 1.36 4.37
#